data_AF-A0A067PIM0-F1
#
_entry.id   AF-A0A067PIM0-F1
#
_cell.length_a   1.000
_cell.length_b   1.000
_cell.length_c   1.000
_cell.angle_alpha   90.00
_cell.angle_beta   90.00
_cell.angle_gamma   90.00
#
_symmetry.space_group_name_H-M   'P 1'
#
loop_
_entity.id
_entity.type
_entity.pdbx_description
1 polymer ?
#
loop_
_entity_poly.entity_id
_entity_poly.type
_entity_poly.pdbx_seq_one_letter_code
_entity_poly.pdbx_strand_id
1 'polypeptide(L)'
;CRVGHAFIGEYYVQFNIPEPVDCPCGIGYQTREHILRDCPRYEDHRYHLRDVSPQISLPTILGTRKGVDALASFIWESGAFMKTGEPRPKHWELPEYENEPDPEPWDEDAEDD
;
A
#
# COMPACT_ATOMS: atom_id res chain seq x y z
N CYS A 1 -3.69 6.98 2.99
CA CYS A 1 -4.58 7.02 1.81
C CYS A 1 -5.53 8.24 1.77
N ARG A 2 -6.25 8.58 2.85
CA ARG A 2 -7.15 9.77 2.87
C ARG A 2 -6.43 11.08 2.56
N VAL A 3 -5.24 11.26 3.14
CA VAL A 3 -4.38 12.44 2.96
C VAL A 3 -3.37 12.31 1.80
N GLY A 4 -3.51 11.31 0.93
CA GLY A 4 -2.55 11.07 -0.16
C GLY A 4 -1.27 10.32 0.23
N HIS A 5 -1.05 10.03 1.52
CA HIS A 5 0.07 9.20 1.97
C HIS A 5 -0.21 7.70 1.75
N ALA A 6 0.39 7.11 0.71
CA ALA A 6 0.20 5.71 0.31
C ALA A 6 1.31 5.22 -0.63
N PHE A 7 1.57 3.91 -0.70
CA PHE A 7 2.51 3.31 -1.65
C PHE A 7 1.91 3.24 -3.05
N ILE A 8 1.82 4.38 -3.74
CA ILE A 8 1.27 4.50 -5.09
C ILE A 8 2.10 5.42 -5.98
N GLY A 9 2.01 5.22 -7.29
CA GLY A 9 2.69 6.06 -8.29
C GLY A 9 2.48 7.56 -8.09
N GLU A 10 1.24 8.00 -7.82
CA GLU A 10 0.92 9.40 -7.52
C GLU A 10 1.73 9.98 -6.34
N TYR A 11 1.90 9.18 -5.29
CA TYR A 11 2.69 9.55 -4.13
C TYR A 11 4.19 9.56 -4.47
N TYR A 12 4.69 8.54 -5.18
CA TYR A 12 6.10 8.48 -5.54
C TYR A 12 6.54 9.65 -6.41
N VAL A 13 5.72 10.05 -7.40
CA VAL A 13 5.98 11.23 -8.23
C VAL A 13 6.00 12.49 -7.38
N GLN A 14 4.99 12.69 -6.52
CA GLN A 14 4.89 13.88 -5.69
C GLN A 14 6.12 14.08 -4.78
N PHE A 15 6.70 12.99 -4.28
CA PHE A 15 7.84 13.03 -3.36
C PHE A 15 9.18 12.67 -4.01
N ASN A 16 9.23 12.60 -5.35
CA ASN A 16 10.46 12.31 -6.11
C ASN A 16 11.14 10.97 -5.71
N ILE A 17 10.34 9.98 -5.34
CA ILE A 17 10.80 8.65 -4.91
C ILE A 17 11.02 7.79 -6.17
N PRO A 18 12.20 7.17 -6.35
CA PRO A 18 12.54 6.40 -7.56
C PRO A 18 11.94 4.99 -7.53
N GLU A 19 10.62 4.90 -7.37
CA GLU A 19 9.84 3.66 -7.37
C GLU A 19 8.96 3.58 -8.64
N PRO A 20 8.54 2.38 -9.08
CA PRO A 20 7.65 2.24 -10.22
C PRO A 20 6.33 2.98 -10.01
N VAL A 21 5.93 3.78 -11.00
CA VAL A 21 4.70 4.60 -10.94
C VAL A 21 3.52 3.96 -11.66
N ASP A 22 3.78 2.95 -12.47
CA ASP A 22 2.77 2.21 -13.21
C ASP A 22 2.11 1.15 -12.33
N CYS A 23 0.81 0.99 -12.50
CA CYS A 23 0.06 -0.04 -11.84
C CYS A 23 0.34 -1.40 -12.49
N PRO A 24 0.63 -2.45 -11.70
CA PRO A 24 0.83 -3.80 -12.23
C PRO A 24 -0.37 -4.41 -12.96
N CYS A 25 -1.54 -3.74 -12.94
CA CYS A 25 -2.69 -4.13 -13.74
C CYS A 25 -2.56 -3.80 -15.24
N GLY A 26 -1.55 -3.02 -15.64
CA GLY A 26 -1.27 -2.68 -17.04
C GLY A 26 -1.96 -1.42 -17.58
N ILE A 27 -2.78 -0.73 -16.78
CA ILE A 27 -3.48 0.51 -17.19
C ILE A 27 -2.54 1.74 -17.19
N GLY A 28 -1.32 1.62 -16.64
CA GLY A 28 -0.33 2.69 -16.55
C GLY A 28 -0.38 3.39 -15.19
N TYR A 29 -0.31 4.72 -15.17
CA TYR A 29 -0.09 5.52 -13.97
C TYR A 29 -1.05 5.20 -12.80
N GLN A 30 -0.46 4.86 -11.64
CA GLN A 30 -1.19 4.44 -10.46
C GLN A 30 -1.69 5.64 -9.64
N THR A 31 -2.97 5.97 -9.80
CA THR A 31 -3.67 6.99 -9.00
C THR A 31 -4.53 6.39 -7.91
N ARG A 32 -4.88 7.20 -6.91
CA ARG A 32 -5.87 6.80 -5.89
C ARG A 32 -7.24 6.48 -6.51
N GLU A 33 -7.67 7.26 -7.50
CA GLU A 33 -8.95 7.03 -8.17
C GLU A 33 -8.96 5.68 -8.90
N HIS A 34 -7.93 5.40 -9.69
CA HIS A 34 -7.78 4.13 -10.38
C HIS A 34 -7.85 2.94 -9.41
N ILE A 35 -7.10 2.98 -8.30
CA ILE A 35 -7.09 1.86 -7.34
C ILE A 35 -8.47 1.60 -6.75
N LEU A 36 -9.18 2.66 -6.35
CA LEU A 36 -10.48 2.53 -5.71
C LEU A 36 -11.58 2.11 -6.69
N ARG A 37 -11.58 2.66 -7.91
CA ARG A 37 -12.70 2.53 -8.86
C ARG A 37 -12.48 1.48 -9.94
N ASP A 38 -11.28 1.39 -10.48
CA ASP A 38 -11.07 0.77 -11.80
C ASP A 38 -10.09 -0.41 -11.79
N CYS A 39 -9.15 -0.45 -10.83
CA CYS A 39 -8.07 -1.42 -10.85
C CYS A 39 -8.61 -2.85 -10.73
N PRO A 40 -8.36 -3.72 -11.73
CA PRO A 40 -8.91 -5.08 -11.73
C PRO A 40 -8.31 -5.95 -10.62
N ARG A 41 -7.10 -5.64 -10.14
CA ARG A 41 -6.46 -6.36 -9.01
C ARG A 41 -7.31 -6.35 -7.74
N TYR A 42 -8.15 -5.34 -7.56
CA TYR A 42 -8.90 -5.15 -6.32
C TYR A 42 -10.42 -5.25 -6.50
N GLU A 43 -10.89 -5.76 -7.65
CA GLU A 43 -12.33 -5.90 -7.94
C GLU A 43 -13.03 -6.79 -6.90
N ASP A 44 -12.42 -7.91 -6.52
CA ASP A 44 -13.01 -8.88 -5.58
C ASP A 44 -13.29 -8.29 -4.19
N HIS A 45 -12.58 -7.23 -3.81
CA HIS A 45 -12.74 -6.55 -2.51
C HIS A 45 -13.53 -5.25 -2.62
N ARG A 46 -13.86 -4.82 -3.85
CA ARG A 46 -14.51 -3.52 -4.12
C ARG A 46 -15.93 -3.44 -3.58
N TYR A 47 -16.55 -4.57 -3.23
CA TYR A 47 -17.86 -4.61 -2.59
C TYR A 47 -17.93 -3.80 -1.28
N HIS A 48 -16.84 -3.75 -0.50
CA HIS A 48 -16.76 -2.91 0.71
C HIS A 48 -17.07 -1.44 0.41
N LEU A 49 -16.53 -0.94 -0.69
CA LEU A 49 -16.74 0.44 -1.12
C LEU A 49 -18.12 0.64 -1.75
N ARG A 50 -18.58 -0.33 -2.56
CA ARG A 50 -19.88 -0.27 -3.27
C ARG A 50 -21.07 -0.31 -2.31
N ASP A 51 -20.94 -1.00 -1.17
CA ASP A 51 -21.98 -1.03 -0.13
C ASP A 51 -22.29 0.37 0.43
N VAL A 52 -21.26 1.22 0.55
CA VAL A 52 -21.41 2.61 1.03
C VAL A 52 -21.66 3.59 -0.12
N SER A 53 -21.07 3.37 -1.29
CA SER A 53 -21.22 4.24 -2.45
C SER A 53 -21.18 3.39 -3.73
N PRO A 54 -22.33 3.11 -4.36
CA PRO A 54 -22.39 2.24 -5.54
C PRO A 54 -21.52 2.69 -6.72
N GLN A 55 -21.33 4.02 -6.89
CA GLN A 55 -20.43 4.59 -7.91
C GLN A 55 -19.02 4.91 -7.39
N ILE A 56 -18.72 4.58 -6.12
CA ILE A 56 -17.43 4.80 -5.44
C ILE A 56 -17.04 6.28 -5.53
N SER A 57 -17.92 7.15 -5.03
CA SER A 57 -17.68 8.59 -4.96
C SER A 57 -16.57 8.89 -3.95
N LEU A 58 -15.41 9.40 -4.43
CA LEU A 58 -14.28 9.80 -3.60
C LEU A 58 -14.68 10.74 -2.44
N PRO A 59 -15.49 11.80 -2.64
CA PRO A 59 -15.99 12.62 -1.54
C PRO A 59 -16.77 11.83 -0.48
N THR A 60 -17.53 10.81 -0.88
CA THR A 60 -18.30 9.97 0.05
C THR A 60 -17.38 9.02 0.81
N ILE A 61 -16.51 8.31 0.10
CA ILE A 61 -15.57 7.33 0.66
C ILE A 61 -14.55 8.01 1.59
N LEU A 62 -14.03 9.18 1.22
CA LEU A 62 -12.99 9.87 1.99
C LEU A 62 -13.53 10.91 2.98
N GLY A 63 -14.78 11.35 2.80
CA GLY A 63 -15.38 12.43 3.58
C GLY A 63 -16.32 11.98 4.68
N THR A 64 -16.85 10.76 4.63
CA THR A 64 -17.81 10.25 5.62
C THR A 64 -17.20 9.19 6.52
N ARG A 65 -17.72 9.05 7.74
CA ARG A 65 -17.24 8.02 8.68
C ARG A 65 -17.45 6.61 8.13
N LYS A 66 -18.66 6.31 7.63
CA LYS A 66 -18.97 5.04 6.96
C LYS A 66 -18.05 4.76 5.77
N GLY A 67 -17.76 5.78 4.95
CA GLY A 67 -16.85 5.65 3.82
C GLY A 67 -15.42 5.32 4.25
N VAL A 68 -14.94 5.96 5.32
CA VAL A 68 -13.60 5.70 5.86
C VAL A 68 -13.52 4.30 6.47
N ASP A 69 -14.57 3.85 7.17
CA ASP A 69 -14.63 2.50 7.73
C ASP A 69 -14.62 1.44 6.61
N ALA A 70 -15.42 1.64 5.54
CA ALA A 70 -15.40 0.79 4.36
C ALA A 70 -14.04 0.80 3.63
N LEU A 71 -13.40 1.97 3.53
CA LEU A 71 -12.06 2.09 2.97
C LEU A 71 -11.03 1.32 3.79
N ALA A 72 -11.14 1.34 5.13
CA ALA A 72 -10.24 0.57 5.99
C ALA A 72 -10.40 -0.94 5.75
N SER A 73 -11.64 -1.44 5.68
CA SER A 73 -11.91 -2.85 5.36
C SER A 73 -11.38 -3.25 3.97
N PHE A 74 -11.63 -2.41 2.96
CA PHE A 74 -11.09 -2.60 1.61
C PHE A 74 -9.56 -2.70 1.63
N ILE A 75 -8.85 -1.79 2.31
CA ILE A 75 -7.37 -1.81 2.39
C ILE A 75 -6.87 -3.05 3.10
N TRP A 76 -7.52 -3.43 4.20
CA TRP A 76 -7.12 -4.57 5.01
C TRP A 76 -7.17 -5.89 4.24
N GLU A 77 -8.26 -6.11 3.51
CA GLU A 77 -8.47 -7.37 2.80
C GLU A 77 -7.79 -7.40 1.42
N SER A 78 -7.77 -6.28 0.71
CA SER A 78 -7.20 -6.24 -0.64
C SER A 78 -5.69 -6.04 -0.69
N GLY A 79 -5.10 -5.48 0.37
CA GLY A 79 -3.70 -5.03 0.32
C GLY A 79 -3.47 -3.76 -0.50
N ALA A 80 -4.53 -3.12 -1.01
CA ALA A 80 -4.41 -1.87 -1.73
C ALA A 80 -3.67 -0.82 -0.89
N PHE A 81 -2.79 -0.06 -1.54
CA PHE A 81 -1.93 0.96 -0.92
C PHE A 81 -0.84 0.44 0.05
N MET A 82 -0.64 -0.89 0.16
CA MET A 82 0.54 -1.48 0.79
C MET A 82 1.71 -1.55 -0.20
N LYS A 83 2.95 -1.66 0.29
CA LYS A 83 4.17 -1.65 -0.55
C LYS A 83 4.15 -2.73 -1.66
N THR A 84 3.64 -3.91 -1.36
CA THR A 84 3.54 -5.04 -2.31
C THR A 84 2.22 -5.06 -3.07
N GLY A 85 1.21 -4.30 -2.62
CA GLY A 85 -0.17 -4.44 -3.08
C GLY A 85 -0.87 -5.72 -2.60
N GLU A 86 -0.28 -6.44 -1.64
CA GLU A 86 -0.83 -7.66 -1.05
C GLU A 86 -1.28 -7.42 0.40
N PRO A 87 -2.32 -8.12 0.87
CA PRO A 87 -2.80 -7.97 2.24
C PRO A 87 -1.74 -8.41 3.25
N ARG A 88 -1.79 -7.83 4.45
CA ARG A 88 -0.87 -8.23 5.51
C ARG A 88 -1.11 -9.68 5.90
N PRO A 89 -0.05 -10.48 6.13
CA PRO A 89 -0.22 -11.83 6.65
C PRO A 89 -0.93 -11.77 8.00
N LYS A 90 -1.87 -12.70 8.21
CA LYS A 90 -2.65 -12.79 9.46
C LYS A 90 -1.78 -13.19 10.65
N HIS A 91 -0.67 -13.88 10.38
CA HIS A 91 0.34 -14.26 11.36
C HIS A 91 1.60 -13.48 11.04
N TRP A 92 1.89 -12.47 11.86
CA TRP A 92 3.22 -11.86 11.87
C TRP A 92 4.06 -12.69 12.83
N GLU A 93 4.85 -13.62 12.29
CA GLU A 93 5.91 -14.25 13.06
C GLU A 93 6.93 -13.15 13.36
N LEU A 94 7.05 -12.79 14.63
CA LEU A 94 8.14 -11.91 15.04
C LEU A 94 9.44 -12.62 14.68
N PRO A 95 10.41 -11.91 14.06
CA PRO A 95 11.74 -12.46 13.91
C PRO A 95 12.23 -12.87 15.30
N GLU A 96 12.62 -14.13 15.46
CA GLU A 96 13.29 -14.57 16.69
C GLU A 96 14.74 -14.08 16.62
N TYR A 97 15.24 -13.57 17.75
CA TYR A 97 16.64 -13.15 17.90
C TYR A 97 17.63 -14.23 17.43
N GLU A 98 17.28 -15.51 17.61
CA GLU A 98 18.10 -16.66 17.20
C GLU A 98 18.32 -16.75 15.67
N ASN A 99 17.49 -16.08 14.87
CA ASN A 99 17.60 -16.04 13.41
C ASN A 99 18.27 -14.76 12.89
N GLU A 100 18.71 -13.85 13.77
CA GLU A 100 19.46 -12.67 13.36
C GLU A 100 20.86 -13.11 12.86
N PRO A 101 21.29 -12.69 11.66
CA PRO A 101 22.63 -13.00 11.18
C PRO A 101 23.66 -12.38 12.14
N ASP A 102 24.75 -13.11 12.41
CA ASP A 102 25.86 -12.57 13.19
C ASP A 102 26.35 -11.27 12.54
N PRO A 103 26.64 -10.22 13.34
CA PRO A 103 27.15 -8.97 12.81
C PRO A 103 28.43 -9.25 12.01
N GLU A 104 28.54 -8.62 10.84
CA GLU A 104 29.78 -8.68 10.07
C GLU A 104 30.95 -8.21 10.96
N PRO A 105 32.09 -8.93 10.95
CA PRO A 105 33.27 -8.51 11.69
C PRO A 105 33.60 -7.06 11.33
N TRP A 106 33.76 -6.22 12.34
CA TRP A 106 34.24 -4.87 12.12
C TRP A 106 35.70 -5.00 11.66
N ASP A 107 36.02 -4.47 10.48
CA ASP A 107 37.41 -4.41 10.02
C ASP A 107 38.21 -3.54 11.00
N GLU A 108 38.85 -4.16 12.00
CA GLU A 108 39.80 -3.52 12.93
C GLU A 108 41.13 -3.18 12.23
N ASP A 109 41.27 -3.52 10.94
CA ASP A 109 42.52 -3.44 10.19
C ASP A 109 42.58 -2.25 9.21
N ALA A 110 41.85 -1.17 9.47
CA ALA A 110 42.25 0.14 8.93
C ALA A 110 43.41 0.67 9.80
N GLU A 111 44.58 0.02 9.69
CA GLU A 111 45.83 0.57 10.18
C GLU A 111 45.98 2.00 9.62
N ASP A 112 46.03 2.99 10.51
CA ASP A 112 46.50 4.34 10.23
C ASP A 112 47.92 4.25 9.61
N ASP A 113 48.04 4.54 8.31
CA ASP A 113 49.31 4.90 7.65
C ASP A 113 49.09 6.13 6.74
#